data_AF-A0A7S0PYV2-F1
#
_entry.id   AF-A0A7S0PYV2-F1
#
_cell.length_a   1.000
_cell.length_b   1.000
_cell.length_c   1.000
_cell.angle_alpha   90.00
_cell.angle_beta   90.00
_cell.angle_gamma   90.00
#
_symmetry.space_group_name_H-M   'P 1'
#
loop_
_entity.id
_entity.type
_entity.pdbx_description
1 polymer ?
#
loop_
_entity_poly.entity_id
_entity_poly.type
_entity_poly.pdbx_seq_one_letter_code
_entity_poly.pdbx_strand_id
1 'polypeptide(L)'
;FDLDHELFSLGIANIAAACVGACPSYMQLSPSVINTTFSRRGCGRAHAGPWFALFAGLSLLVVSQIAGAVPRAVVGAFMMSMGLGFMKEGTETFQRTADVVDRLLIVFMPSLMLGAGFLQGLLAGLIASLIYFVVIYSRAPIVHVRKGGKTLWSNTVRPWAHRAC
;
A
#
# COMPACT_ATOMS: atom_id res chain seq x y z
N PHE A 1 -13.78 -2.93 7.16
CA PHE A 1 -13.05 -2.86 5.89
C PHE A 1 -12.70 -4.28 5.56
N ASP A 2 -13.28 -4.82 4.49
CA ASP A 2 -13.16 -6.24 4.13
C ASP A 2 -12.29 -6.32 2.88
N LEU A 3 -11.00 -6.61 3.08
CA LEU A 3 -9.99 -6.58 2.02
C LEU A 3 -10.24 -7.69 1.01
N ASP A 4 -10.70 -8.86 1.45
CA ASP A 4 -10.97 -10.01 0.58
C ASP A 4 -12.10 -9.68 -0.39
N HIS A 5 -13.15 -9.02 0.12
CA HIS A 5 -14.25 -8.56 -0.70
C HIS A 5 -13.84 -7.48 -1.71
N GLU A 6 -13.01 -6.52 -1.29
CA GLU A 6 -12.49 -5.47 -2.19
C GLU A 6 -11.58 -6.05 -3.28
N LEU A 7 -10.71 -6.99 -2.93
CA LEU A 7 -9.81 -7.64 -3.88
C LEU A 7 -10.59 -8.49 -4.89
N PHE A 8 -11.62 -9.22 -4.43
CA PHE A 8 -12.50 -9.99 -5.30
C PHE A 8 -13.31 -9.08 -6.24
N SER A 9 -13.85 -7.97 -5.73
CA SER A 9 -14.56 -6.98 -6.52
C SER A 9 -13.67 -6.34 -7.60
N LEU A 10 -12.43 -5.97 -7.26
CA LEU A 10 -11.44 -5.46 -8.21
C LEU A 10 -11.07 -6.52 -9.26
N GLY A 11 -10.95 -7.78 -8.86
CA GLY A 11 -10.70 -8.89 -9.77
C GLY A 11 -11.82 -9.05 -10.81
N ILE A 12 -13.08 -9.11 -10.36
CA ILE A 12 -14.24 -9.18 -11.25
C ILE A 12 -14.29 -7.96 -12.17
N ALA A 13 -14.07 -6.75 -11.63
CA ALA A 13 -14.09 -5.52 -12.41
C ALA A 13 -13.03 -5.52 -13.52
N ASN A 14 -11.80 -5.98 -13.23
CA ASN A 14 -10.75 -6.08 -14.23
C ASN A 14 -11.01 -7.16 -15.27
N ILE A 15 -11.62 -8.30 -14.91
CA ILE A 15 -12.03 -9.32 -15.88
C ILE A 15 -13.12 -8.76 -16.81
N ALA A 16 -14.13 -8.09 -16.27
CA ALA A 16 -15.16 -7.43 -17.06
C ALA A 16 -14.58 -6.34 -17.99
N ALA A 17 -13.62 -5.57 -17.49
CA ALA A 17 -12.93 -4.55 -18.28
C ALA A 17 -12.06 -5.16 -19.40
N ALA A 18 -11.42 -6.30 -19.15
CA ALA A 18 -10.64 -7.03 -20.14
C ALA A 18 -11.50 -7.53 -21.32
N CYS A 19 -12.77 -7.92 -21.07
CA CYS A 19 -13.70 -8.28 -22.15
C CYS A 19 -13.96 -7.12 -23.14
N VAL A 20 -13.78 -5.88 -22.70
CA VAL A 20 -13.92 -4.67 -23.53
C VAL A 20 -12.56 -4.20 -24.08
N GLY A 21 -11.48 -4.93 -23.79
CA GLY A 21 -10.11 -4.59 -24.22
C GLY A 21 -9.45 -3.49 -23.38
N ALA A 22 -9.96 -3.19 -22.19
CA ALA A 22 -9.38 -2.18 -21.31
C ALA A 22 -8.10 -2.69 -20.63
N CYS A 23 -7.18 -1.75 -20.34
CA CYS A 23 -5.99 -2.07 -19.54
C CYS A 23 -6.37 -2.34 -18.07
N PRO A 24 -5.57 -3.17 -17.36
CA PRO A 24 -5.79 -3.41 -15.93
C PRO A 24 -5.77 -2.11 -15.12
N SER A 25 -6.73 -1.98 -14.21
CA SER A 25 -6.87 -0.83 -13.32
C SER A 25 -6.63 -1.22 -11.87
N TYR A 26 -6.21 -0.26 -11.06
CA TYR A 26 -5.93 -0.41 -9.64
C TYR A 26 -6.65 0.67 -8.83
N MET A 27 -6.78 0.45 -7.53
CA MET A 27 -7.43 1.42 -6.65
C MET A 27 -6.56 2.67 -6.50
N GLN A 28 -7.05 3.79 -6.99
CA GLN A 28 -6.36 5.07 -6.90
C GLN A 28 -6.74 5.80 -5.61
N LEU A 29 -5.73 6.25 -4.87
CA LEU A 29 -5.91 6.99 -3.62
C LEU A 29 -6.48 8.41 -3.83
N SER A 30 -6.14 9.07 -4.95
CA SER A 30 -6.58 10.46 -5.20
C SER A 30 -8.11 10.60 -5.38
N PRO A 31 -8.80 9.79 -6.21
CA PRO A 31 -10.26 9.85 -6.30
C PRO A 31 -10.98 9.41 -5.03
N SER A 32 -10.38 8.51 -4.23
CA SER A 32 -11.00 8.00 -3.00
C SER A 32 -10.96 9.04 -1.87
N VAL A 33 -9.91 9.86 -1.75
CA VAL A 33 -9.91 10.99 -0.80
C VAL A 33 -10.92 12.07 -1.19
N ILE A 34 -11.13 12.32 -2.48
CA ILE A 34 -12.18 13.24 -2.94
C ILE A 34 -13.57 12.68 -2.59
N ASN A 35 -13.81 11.39 -2.81
CA ASN A 35 -15.08 10.75 -2.47
C ASN A 35 -15.38 10.78 -0.95
N THR A 36 -14.38 10.48 -0.13
CA THR A 36 -14.54 10.49 1.34
C THR A 36 -14.73 11.91 1.90
N THR A 37 -14.08 12.92 1.33
CA THR A 37 -14.29 14.32 1.70
C THR A 37 -15.66 14.85 1.26
N PHE A 38 -16.16 14.45 0.08
CA PHE A 38 -17.53 14.74 -0.37
C PHE A 38 -18.58 14.07 0.51
N SER A 39 -18.38 12.81 0.86
CA SER A 39 -19.29 12.06 1.74
C SER A 39 -19.33 12.65 3.16
N ARG A 40 -18.22 13.18 3.67
CA ARG A 40 -18.17 13.87 4.98
C ARG A 40 -18.88 15.22 5.01
N ARG A 41 -19.04 15.92 3.86
CA ARG A 41 -19.61 17.27 3.78
C ARG A 41 -21.13 17.31 3.59
N GLY A 42 -21.84 16.21 3.82
CA GLY A 42 -23.29 16.24 4.05
C GLY A 42 -24.15 15.52 3.01
N CYS A 43 -23.58 14.79 2.06
CA CYS A 43 -24.34 14.07 1.04
C CYS A 43 -24.34 12.55 1.28
N GLY A 44 -24.74 12.08 2.47
CA GLY A 44 -24.98 10.66 2.77
C GLY A 44 -23.89 9.67 2.29
N ARG A 45 -24.28 8.41 2.10
CA ARG A 45 -23.44 7.34 1.52
C ARG A 45 -23.37 7.55 0.00
N ALA A 46 -22.76 8.67 -0.42
CA ALA A 46 -22.63 8.99 -1.84
C ALA A 46 -21.78 7.94 -2.54
N HIS A 47 -22.42 7.16 -3.40
CA HIS A 47 -21.72 6.33 -4.38
C HIS A 47 -21.19 7.27 -5.47
N ALA A 48 -20.05 7.92 -5.24
CA ALA A 48 -19.43 8.78 -6.25
C ALA A 48 -18.89 7.96 -7.45
N GLY A 49 -18.64 6.66 -7.26
CA GLY A 49 -18.11 5.76 -8.29
C GLY A 49 -18.89 5.79 -9.62
N PRO A 50 -20.22 5.57 -9.61
CA PRO A 50 -21.06 5.69 -10.82
C PRO A 50 -20.96 7.04 -11.53
N TRP A 51 -20.91 8.15 -10.79
CA TRP A 51 -20.74 9.48 -11.38
C TRP A 51 -19.38 9.62 -12.05
N PHE A 52 -18.30 9.17 -11.41
CA PHE A 52 -16.97 9.16 -12.02
C PHE A 52 -16.94 8.29 -13.29
N ALA A 53 -17.57 7.11 -13.29
CA ALA A 53 -17.66 6.25 -14.47
C ALA A 53 -18.43 6.93 -15.61
N LEU A 54 -19.54 7.61 -15.30
CA LEU A 54 -20.33 8.35 -16.29
C LEU A 54 -19.54 9.53 -16.88
N PHE A 55 -18.91 10.35 -16.04
CA PHE A 55 -18.09 11.47 -16.50
C PHE A 55 -16.87 11.00 -17.31
N ALA A 56 -16.21 9.93 -16.86
CA ALA A 56 -15.11 9.33 -17.60
C ALA A 56 -15.58 8.80 -18.97
N GLY A 57 -16.71 8.09 -19.02
CA GLY A 57 -17.30 7.60 -20.27
C GLY A 57 -17.67 8.73 -21.23
N LEU A 58 -18.31 9.79 -20.73
CA LEU A 58 -18.69 10.95 -21.54
C LEU A 58 -17.45 11.72 -22.04
N SER A 59 -16.41 11.82 -21.21
CA SER A 59 -15.16 12.48 -21.57
C SER A 59 -14.48 11.82 -22.78
N LEU A 60 -14.61 10.50 -22.97
CA LEU A 60 -14.01 9.81 -24.12
C LEU A 60 -14.52 10.33 -25.47
N LEU A 61 -15.79 10.74 -25.53
CA LEU A 61 -16.39 11.31 -26.75
C LEU A 61 -15.79 12.67 -27.11
N VAL A 62 -15.39 13.45 -26.10
CA VAL A 62 -14.84 14.80 -26.26
C VAL A 62 -13.32 14.77 -26.42
N VAL A 63 -12.64 13.91 -25.65
CA VAL A 63 -11.18 13.77 -25.62
C VAL A 63 -10.64 13.35 -26.98
N SER A 64 -11.34 12.51 -27.75
CA SER A 64 -10.88 12.10 -29.08
C SER A 64 -10.66 13.28 -30.02
N GLN A 65 -11.46 14.34 -29.90
CA GLN A 65 -11.35 15.54 -30.73
C GLN A 65 -10.23 16.48 -30.26
N ILE A 66 -9.94 16.50 -28.96
CA ILE A 66 -8.96 17.40 -28.33
C ILE A 66 -7.56 16.78 -28.26
N ALA A 67 -7.47 15.44 -28.26
CA ALA A 67 -6.21 14.70 -28.09
C ALA A 67 -5.13 15.10 -29.11
N GLY A 68 -5.53 15.47 -30.34
CA GLY A 68 -4.60 15.94 -31.38
C GLY A 68 -4.00 17.33 -31.13
N ALA A 69 -4.66 18.18 -30.33
CA ALA A 69 -4.20 19.53 -30.02
C ALA A 69 -3.23 19.58 -28.83
N VAL A 70 -3.14 18.52 -28.03
CA VAL A 70 -2.30 18.49 -26.82
C VAL A 70 -0.84 18.25 -27.21
N PRO A 71 0.10 19.17 -26.88
CA PRO A 71 1.50 18.95 -27.14
C PRO A 71 2.02 17.79 -26.30
N ARG A 72 2.71 16.83 -26.93
CA ARG A 72 3.33 15.68 -26.25
C ARG A 72 4.28 16.10 -25.12
N ALA A 73 4.85 17.31 -25.22
CA ALA A 73 5.68 17.91 -24.18
C ALA A 73 4.94 18.07 -22.84
N VAL A 74 3.64 18.35 -22.84
CA VAL A 74 2.84 18.49 -21.60
C VAL A 74 2.72 17.15 -20.88
N VAL A 75 2.47 16.06 -21.62
CA VAL A 75 2.41 14.71 -21.07
C VAL A 75 3.77 14.29 -20.50
N GLY A 76 4.86 14.61 -21.21
CA GLY A 76 6.22 14.38 -20.73
C GLY A 76 6.55 15.16 -19.45
N ALA A 77 6.16 16.44 -19.38
CA ALA A 77 6.34 17.26 -18.19
C ALA A 77 5.54 16.72 -16.99
N PHE A 78 4.32 16.24 -17.23
CA PHE A 78 3.50 15.60 -16.20
C PHE A 78 4.16 14.31 -15.67
N MET A 79 4.64 13.44 -16.56
CA MET A 79 5.37 12.22 -16.19
C MET A 79 6.65 12.54 -15.41
N MET A 80 7.41 13.56 -15.84
CA MET A 80 8.59 14.03 -15.13
C MET A 80 8.25 14.54 -13.72
N SER A 81 7.13 15.27 -13.56
CA SER A 81 6.69 15.75 -12.26
C SER A 81 6.33 14.61 -11.29
N MET A 82 5.69 13.53 -11.79
CA MET A 82 5.43 12.34 -11.00
C MET A 82 6.72 11.61 -10.63
N GLY A 83 7.65 11.47 -11.59
CA GLY A 83 8.95 10.87 -11.34
C GLY A 83 9.74 11.61 -10.25
N LEU A 84 9.76 12.94 -10.31
CA LEU A 84 10.38 13.79 -9.28
C LEU A 84 9.70 13.64 -7.92
N GLY A 85 8.37 13.51 -7.90
CA GLY A 85 7.60 13.19 -6.69
C GLY A 85 8.08 11.90 -6.02
N PHE A 86 8.21 10.82 -6.81
CA PHE A 86 8.73 9.55 -6.32
C PHE A 86 10.20 9.64 -5.85
N MET A 87 11.05 10.38 -6.56
CA MET A 87 12.44 10.60 -6.13
C MET A 87 12.51 11.33 -4.79
N LYS A 88 11.66 12.34 -4.59
CA LYS A 88 11.58 13.09 -3.33
C LYS A 88 11.14 12.18 -2.18
N GLU A 89 10.04 11.45 -2.37
CA GLU A 89 9.50 10.54 -1.35
C GLU A 89 10.46 9.39 -1.03
N GLY A 90 11.12 8.84 -2.05
CA GLY A 90 12.18 7.85 -1.90
C GLY A 90 13.37 8.39 -1.09
N THR A 91 13.78 9.64 -1.34
CA THR A 91 14.87 10.29 -0.59
C THR A 91 14.48 10.55 0.87
N GLU A 92 13.26 11.03 1.12
CA GLU A 92 12.74 11.23 2.48
C GLU A 92 12.67 9.92 3.25
N THR A 93 12.22 8.85 2.59
CA THR A 93 12.16 7.51 3.19
C THR A 93 13.56 6.99 3.50
N PHE A 94 14.51 7.14 2.58
CA PHE A 94 15.91 6.76 2.79
C PHE A 94 16.54 7.45 4.01
N GLN A 95 16.26 8.74 4.22
CA GLN A 95 16.77 9.51 5.36
C GLN A 95 16.13 9.08 6.69
N ARG A 96 14.85 8.69 6.69
CA ARG A 96 14.12 8.25 7.89
C ARG A 96 14.47 6.82 8.31
N THR A 97 14.87 5.97 7.38
CA THR A 97 15.18 4.56 7.66
C THR A 97 16.51 4.42 8.39
N ALA A 98 16.47 3.95 9.65
CA ALA A 98 17.64 3.76 10.49
C ALA A 98 18.42 2.46 10.16
N ASP A 99 17.71 1.40 9.77
CA ASP A 99 18.34 0.11 9.47
C ASP A 99 19.11 0.14 8.13
N VAL A 100 20.29 -0.45 8.12
CA VAL A 100 21.20 -0.41 6.97
C VAL A 100 20.70 -1.30 5.83
N VAL A 101 20.06 -2.42 6.16
CA VAL A 101 19.54 -3.36 5.16
C VAL A 101 18.31 -2.79 4.48
N ASP A 102 17.36 -2.24 5.24
CA ASP A 102 16.20 -1.55 4.69
C ASP A 102 16.61 -0.33 3.84
N ARG A 103 17.65 0.39 4.26
CA ARG A 103 18.21 1.51 3.49
C ARG A 103 18.84 1.06 2.17
N LEU A 104 19.52 -0.08 2.15
CA LEU A 104 20.06 -0.68 0.92
C LEU A 104 18.92 -1.06 -0.05
N LEU A 105 17.86 -1.68 0.47
CA LEU A 105 16.68 -2.09 -0.30
C LEU A 105 16.01 -0.91 -1.03
N ILE A 106 15.88 0.24 -0.36
CA ILE A 106 15.28 1.47 -0.93
C ILE A 106 16.05 1.95 -2.17
N VAL A 107 17.37 1.81 -2.22
CA VAL A 107 18.20 2.21 -3.37
C VAL A 107 18.32 1.09 -4.41
N PHE A 108 18.42 -0.14 -3.94
CA PHE A 108 18.65 -1.31 -4.78
C PHE A 108 17.46 -1.62 -5.68
N MET A 109 16.22 -1.55 -5.16
CA MET A 109 15.03 -1.89 -5.95
C MET A 109 14.80 -0.97 -7.16
N PRO A 110 14.81 0.37 -7.01
CA PRO A 110 14.72 1.28 -8.15
C PRO A 110 15.89 1.10 -9.13
N SER A 111 17.10 0.83 -8.63
CA SER A 111 18.28 0.61 -9.48
C SER A 111 18.12 -0.63 -10.38
N LEU A 112 17.60 -1.73 -9.83
CA LEU A 112 17.27 -2.91 -10.61
C LEU A 112 16.14 -2.66 -11.62
N MET A 113 15.11 -1.89 -11.22
CA MET A 113 14.02 -1.53 -12.14
C MET A 113 14.51 -0.71 -13.33
N LEU A 114 15.46 0.21 -13.12
CA LEU A 114 16.06 1.02 -14.17
C LEU A 114 16.97 0.20 -15.11
N GLY A 115 17.71 -0.78 -14.58
CA GLY A 115 18.67 -1.56 -15.36
C GLY A 115 18.05 -2.79 -16.07
N ALA A 116 17.26 -3.58 -15.36
CA ALA A 116 16.76 -4.88 -15.84
C ALA A 116 15.27 -4.85 -16.23
N GLY A 117 14.54 -3.81 -15.84
CA GLY A 117 13.11 -3.69 -16.08
C GLY A 117 12.27 -3.80 -14.81
N PHE A 118 11.05 -3.27 -14.90
CA PHE A 118 10.14 -3.17 -13.74
C PHE A 118 9.83 -4.54 -13.11
N LEU A 119 9.51 -5.55 -13.92
CA LEU A 119 9.09 -6.87 -13.43
C LEU A 119 10.24 -7.60 -12.71
N GLN A 120 11.45 -7.56 -13.28
CA GLN A 120 12.63 -8.17 -12.69
C GLN A 120 12.99 -7.49 -11.37
N GLY A 121 12.96 -6.15 -11.32
CA GLY A 121 13.20 -5.39 -10.10
C GLY A 121 12.17 -5.69 -9.01
N LEU A 122 10.89 -5.81 -9.38
CA LEU A 122 9.83 -6.19 -8.45
C LEU A 122 10.02 -7.59 -7.86
N LEU A 123 10.34 -8.58 -8.69
CA LEU A 123 10.54 -9.97 -8.26
C LEU A 123 11.78 -10.10 -7.37
N ALA A 124 12.88 -9.44 -7.74
CA ALA A 124 14.07 -9.34 -6.89
C ALA A 124 13.74 -8.70 -5.54
N GLY A 125 12.89 -7.66 -5.56
CA GLY A 125 12.17 -7.07 -4.43
C GLY A 125 11.62 -8.08 -3.44
N LEU A 126 10.67 -8.82 -3.95
CA LEU A 126 9.93 -9.80 -3.18
C LEU A 126 10.86 -10.86 -2.60
N ILE A 127 11.77 -11.41 -3.41
CA ILE A 127 12.72 -12.45 -2.98
C ILE A 127 13.66 -11.91 -1.89
N ALA A 128 14.21 -10.70 -2.06
CA ALA A 128 15.08 -10.09 -1.07
C ALA A 128 14.35 -9.88 0.26
N SER A 129 13.11 -9.40 0.22
CA SER A 129 12.27 -9.24 1.42
C SER A 129 11.98 -10.57 2.11
N LEU A 130 11.73 -11.65 1.35
CA LEU A 130 11.51 -12.98 1.91
C LEU A 130 12.76 -13.53 2.59
N ILE A 131 13.93 -13.40 1.96
CA ILE A 131 15.21 -13.81 2.55
C ILE A 131 15.47 -13.02 3.83
N TYR A 132 15.28 -11.70 3.78
CA TYR A 132 15.47 -10.83 4.94
C TYR A 132 14.55 -11.22 6.10
N PHE A 133 13.28 -11.49 5.82
CA PHE A 133 12.32 -11.96 6.80
C PHE A 133 12.75 -13.29 7.45
N VAL A 134 13.19 -14.26 6.66
CA VAL A 134 13.67 -15.56 7.16
C VAL A 134 14.91 -15.40 8.04
N VAL A 135 15.86 -14.53 7.65
CA VAL A 135 17.07 -14.26 8.44
C VAL A 135 16.71 -13.60 9.78
N ILE A 136 15.82 -12.60 9.78
CA ILE A 136 15.36 -11.96 11.02
C ILE A 136 14.66 -12.97 11.92
N TYR A 137 13.73 -13.75 11.36
CA TYR A 137 12.98 -14.75 12.12
C TYR A 137 13.89 -15.83 12.70
N SER A 138 14.86 -16.30 11.93
CA SER A 138 15.83 -17.30 12.39
C SER A 138 16.76 -16.76 13.48
N ARG A 139 17.00 -15.44 13.52
CA ARG A 139 17.81 -14.79 14.56
C ARG A 139 16.99 -14.28 15.74
N ALA A 140 15.65 -14.31 15.65
CA ALA A 140 14.79 -13.93 16.76
C ALA A 140 15.07 -14.88 17.92
N PRO A 141 15.68 -14.41 19.02
CA PRO A 141 16.00 -15.29 20.13
C PRO A 141 14.69 -15.87 20.64
N ILE A 142 14.65 -17.20 20.78
CA ILE A 142 13.60 -17.87 21.53
C ILE A 142 13.72 -17.32 22.94
N VAL A 143 12.89 -16.32 23.27
CA VAL A 143 12.69 -15.86 24.64
C VAL A 143 12.10 -17.06 25.35
N HIS A 144 12.97 -17.91 25.87
CA HIS A 144 12.62 -18.81 26.93
C HIS A 144 12.19 -17.88 28.05
N VAL A 145 10.90 -17.60 28.14
CA VAL A 145 10.28 -17.21 29.38
C VAL A 145 10.46 -18.44 30.27
N ARG A 146 11.65 -18.57 30.84
CA ARG A 146 11.92 -19.46 31.96
C ARG A 146 11.07 -18.85 33.08
N LYS A 147 9.78 -19.22 33.11
CA LYS A 147 8.98 -19.14 34.31
C LYS A 147 9.65 -20.10 35.28
N GLY A 148 10.73 -19.63 35.92
CA GLY A 148 11.23 -20.28 37.10
C GLY A 148 10.05 -20.35 38.07
N GLY A 149 9.71 -21.55 38.53
CA GLY A 149 8.65 -21.79 39.51
C GLY A 149 8.88 -21.13 40.87
N LYS A 150 9.67 -20.04 40.94
CA LYS A 150 9.95 -19.21 42.11
C LYS A 150 9.26 -17.84 42.07
N THR A 151 8.59 -17.47 40.97
CA THR A 151 7.74 -16.26 40.87
C THR A 151 6.30 -16.60 40.49
N LEU A 152 5.81 -17.76 40.94
CA LEU A 152 4.38 -17.94 41.18
C LEU A 152 4.08 -17.23 42.50
N TRP A 153 3.68 -15.96 42.41
CA TRP A 153 2.96 -15.34 43.51
C TRP A 153 1.66 -16.12 43.65
N SER A 154 1.57 -16.92 44.71
CA SER A 154 0.35 -17.61 45.09
C SER A 154 -0.74 -16.54 45.29
N ASN A 155 -1.68 -16.48 44.36
CA ASN A 155 -2.91 -15.71 44.52
C ASN A 155 -3.88 -16.51 45.41
N THR A 156 -3.44 -16.83 46.63
CA THR A 156 -4.34 -17.32 47.67
C THR A 156 -4.76 -16.13 48.51
N VAL A 157 -5.96 -15.64 48.24
CA VAL A 157 -6.68 -14.76 49.14
C VAL A 157 -6.83 -15.51 50.46
N ARG A 158 -6.09 -15.08 51.49
CA ARG A 158 -6.15 -15.69 52.82
C ARG A 158 -7.55 -15.50 53.42
N PRO A 159 -8.20 -16.56 53.94
CA PRO A 159 -9.46 -16.44 54.67
C PRO A 159 -9.33 -15.55 55.91
N TRP A 160 -10.40 -14.82 56.22
CA TRP A 160 -10.51 -13.75 57.22
C TRP A 160 -10.20 -14.15 58.68
N ALA A 161 -10.16 -15.45 58.98
CA ALA A 161 -9.97 -15.97 60.33
C ALA A 161 -8.58 -15.69 60.95
N HIS A 162 -7.59 -15.25 60.17
CA HIS A 162 -6.21 -15.05 60.62
C HIS A 162 -5.73 -13.58 60.67
N ARG A 163 -6.62 -12.59 60.65
CA ARG A 163 -6.24 -11.15 60.71
C ARG A 163 -6.44 -10.45 62.06
N ALA A 164 -6.79 -11.17 63.12
CA ALA A 164 -6.96 -10.59 64.45
C ALA A 164 -5.94 -11.16 65.43
N CYS A 165 -4.80 -10.46 65.56
CA CYS A 165 -3.99 -10.30 66.77
C CYS A 165 -3.27 -8.95 66.65
#